data_AF-A1DD17-F1
#
_entry.id   AF-A1DD17-F1
#
_cell.length_a   1.000
_cell.length_b   1.000
_cell.length_c   1.000
_cell.angle_alpha   90.00
_cell.angle_beta   90.00
_cell.angle_gamma   90.00
#
_symmetry.space_group_name_H-M   'P 1'
#
loop_
_entity.id
_entity.type
_entity.pdbx_description
1 polymer ?
#
loop_
_entity_poly.entity_id
_entity_poly.type
_entity_poly.pdbx_seq_one_letter_code
_entity_poly.pdbx_strand_id
1 'polypeptide(L)'
;MFENVVTPRLHVKQSWVQPITNLPAAHNILNIRSDKEDVQLKETLERSIRTAPHEDGEAALPDLLLWDEKGLRYFEEVTYTPSYYLTNEEIGLLERHKYQIVEHIPSGSMLVELGSGNLRKIRILLEALDELGREVDYFTSPWISPIPNSNGHLVRCHRDDSCMFIKNGLVRANEIMGHEAFDLDLWDVQGVWDAENGSHNQYYFPRSNVNLAGNMISSGTKLLAVKSHKYDAEDRETLCRTAGLQEEDCWASDTDYNLLLLKPTRSSLSENMFHDDVS
;
A
#
# COMPACT_ATOMS: atom_id res chain seq x y z
N MET A 1 33.11 -7.46 -53.04
CA MET A 1 33.42 -8.72 -52.34
C MET A 1 32.92 -8.54 -50.92
N PHE A 2 32.08 -9.46 -50.44
CA PHE A 2 31.41 -9.47 -49.12
C PHE A 2 30.31 -8.40 -48.93
N GLU A 3 29.09 -8.69 -48.50
CA GLU A 3 28.35 -9.94 -48.27
C GLU A 3 26.88 -9.56 -48.06
N ASN A 4 25.97 -10.45 -48.44
CA ASN A 4 24.53 -10.30 -48.29
C ASN A 4 24.10 -10.44 -46.83
N VAL A 5 23.26 -9.53 -46.34
CA VAL A 5 22.39 -9.79 -45.17
C VAL A 5 20.97 -9.42 -45.54
N VAL A 6 20.15 -10.44 -45.77
CA VAL A 6 18.70 -10.35 -45.95
C VAL A 6 18.09 -10.12 -44.58
N THR A 7 17.43 -8.98 -44.38
CA THR A 7 16.57 -8.72 -43.21
C THR A 7 15.25 -9.47 -43.39
N PRO A 8 14.74 -10.22 -42.40
CA PRO A 8 13.42 -10.83 -42.52
C PRO A 8 12.35 -9.73 -42.46
N ARG A 9 11.50 -9.66 -43.50
CA ARG A 9 10.26 -8.90 -43.44
C ARG A 9 9.24 -9.68 -42.62
N LEU A 10 9.02 -9.27 -41.36
CA LEU A 10 7.86 -9.70 -40.59
C LEU A 10 6.59 -9.22 -41.31
N HIS A 11 5.86 -10.15 -41.91
CA HIS A 11 4.49 -9.91 -42.36
C HIS A 11 3.60 -9.88 -41.12
N VAL A 12 3.35 -8.67 -40.58
CA VAL A 12 2.24 -8.45 -39.67
C VAL A 12 0.96 -8.66 -40.47
N LYS A 13 0.27 -9.78 -40.26
CA LYS A 13 -1.13 -9.91 -40.69
C LYS A 13 -1.93 -8.89 -39.89
N GLN A 14 -2.22 -7.74 -40.50
CA GLN A 14 -3.26 -6.84 -40.02
C GLN A 14 -4.62 -7.52 -40.18
N SER A 15 -4.99 -8.38 -39.23
CA SER A 15 -6.40 -8.68 -39.00
C SER A 15 -6.95 -7.55 -38.13
N TRP A 16 -7.55 -6.58 -38.80
CA TRP A 16 -8.35 -5.52 -38.20
C TRP A 16 -9.43 -6.15 -37.32
N VAL A 17 -9.23 -6.13 -36.00
CA VAL A 17 -10.34 -6.23 -35.06
C VAL A 17 -11.17 -4.97 -35.29
N GLN A 18 -12.36 -5.15 -35.84
CA GLN A 18 -13.34 -4.08 -35.99
C GLN A 18 -13.58 -3.47 -34.61
N PRO A 19 -13.57 -2.13 -34.46
CA PRO A 19 -13.92 -1.51 -33.20
C PRO A 19 -15.34 -1.96 -32.84
N ILE A 20 -15.49 -2.58 -31.68
CA ILE A 20 -16.81 -2.88 -31.12
C ILE A 20 -17.43 -1.54 -30.74
N THR A 21 -18.06 -0.88 -31.72
CA THR A 21 -18.86 0.32 -31.52
C THR A 21 -20.23 -0.12 -31.00
N ASN A 22 -20.29 -0.51 -29.73
CA ASN A 22 -21.46 -0.56 -28.84
C ASN A 22 -21.22 -1.55 -27.70
N LEU A 23 -20.29 -1.22 -26.79
CA LEU A 23 -20.44 -1.64 -25.40
C LEU A 23 -21.14 -0.48 -24.67
N PRO A 24 -22.24 -0.72 -23.95
CA PRO A 24 -22.77 0.31 -23.05
C PRO A 24 -21.66 0.65 -22.06
N ALA A 25 -21.29 1.92 -21.97
CA ALA A 25 -20.41 2.42 -20.94
C ALA A 25 -21.15 2.33 -19.59
N ALA A 26 -21.16 1.14 -19.01
CA ALA A 26 -21.39 0.92 -17.60
C ALA A 26 -20.05 0.46 -17.02
N HIS A 27 -19.14 1.42 -16.83
CA HIS A 27 -18.08 1.24 -15.85
C HIS A 27 -18.77 1.17 -14.49
N ASN A 28 -19.21 -0.03 -14.10
CA ASN A 28 -19.67 -0.30 -12.75
C ASN A 28 -18.43 -0.33 -11.84
N ILE A 29 -17.87 0.84 -11.55
CA ILE A 29 -16.96 0.98 -10.42
C ILE A 29 -17.84 0.79 -9.18
N LEU A 30 -17.84 -0.44 -8.66
CA LEU A 30 -18.56 -0.76 -7.44
C LEU A 30 -17.70 -0.25 -6.28
N ASN A 31 -18.05 0.96 -5.81
CA ASN A 31 -17.46 1.49 -4.60
C ASN A 31 -17.93 0.63 -3.42
N ILE A 32 -17.03 -0.18 -2.88
CA ILE A 32 -17.30 -1.01 -1.69
C ILE A 32 -17.26 -0.20 -0.39
N ARG A 33 -16.77 1.06 -0.44
CA ARG A 33 -16.78 1.95 0.72
C ARG A 33 -18.21 2.37 0.99
N SER A 34 -18.65 2.18 2.23
CA SER A 34 -19.96 2.65 2.66
C SER A 34 -19.81 3.95 3.44
N ASP A 35 -20.83 4.81 3.41
CA ASP A 35 -20.90 6.02 4.26
C ASP A 35 -20.68 5.72 5.77
N LYS A 36 -20.84 4.46 6.17
CA LYS A 36 -20.54 3.99 7.54
C LYS A 36 -19.06 4.09 7.89
N GLU A 37 -18.14 3.97 6.93
CA GLU A 37 -16.70 4.04 7.17
C GLU A 37 -16.26 5.45 7.61
N ASP A 38 -16.76 6.49 6.93
CA ASP A 38 -16.45 7.89 7.31
C ASP A 38 -17.07 8.26 8.68
N VAL A 39 -18.27 7.75 8.97
CA VAL A 39 -18.90 7.92 10.30
C VAL A 39 -18.07 7.22 11.38
N GLN A 40 -17.66 5.97 11.14
CA GLN A 40 -16.83 5.21 12.08
C GLN A 40 -15.46 5.86 12.28
N LEU A 41 -14.86 6.40 11.22
CA LEU A 41 -13.59 7.12 11.27
C LEU A 41 -13.72 8.39 12.11
N LYS A 42 -14.79 9.17 11.93
CA LYS A 42 -15.08 10.35 12.75
C LYS A 42 -15.21 10.00 14.23
N GLU A 43 -16.02 8.99 14.56
CA GLU A 43 -16.20 8.55 15.94
C GLU A 43 -14.90 8.08 16.58
N THR A 44 -14.04 7.42 15.80
CA THR A 44 -12.72 6.96 16.24
C THR A 44 -11.78 8.15 16.48
N LEU A 45 -11.73 9.12 15.56
CA LEU A 45 -10.97 10.35 15.71
C LEU A 45 -11.40 11.14 16.96
N GLU A 46 -12.70 11.35 17.15
CA GLU A 46 -13.21 12.07 18.32
C GLU A 46 -12.90 11.34 19.63
N ARG A 47 -12.92 10.00 19.62
CA ARG A 47 -12.51 9.18 20.78
C ARG A 47 -11.04 9.40 21.09
N SER A 48 -10.17 9.29 20.09
CA SER A 48 -8.73 9.53 20.24
C SER A 48 -8.41 10.91 20.82
N ILE A 49 -9.09 11.96 20.33
CA ILE A 49 -8.90 13.33 20.84
C ILE A 49 -9.31 13.44 22.32
N ARG A 50 -10.41 12.80 22.72
CA ARG A 50 -10.88 12.82 24.12
C ARG A 50 -9.97 12.07 25.07
N THR A 51 -9.35 10.97 24.65
CA THR A 51 -8.47 10.17 25.52
C THR A 51 -7.03 10.67 25.52
N ALA A 52 -6.62 11.44 24.49
CA ALA A 52 -5.27 11.95 24.35
C ALA A 52 -4.67 12.67 25.58
N PRO A 53 -5.41 13.49 26.36
CA PRO A 53 -4.88 14.10 27.58
C PRO A 53 -4.58 13.11 28.72
N HIS A 54 -5.17 11.92 28.68
CA HIS A 54 -5.13 10.92 29.75
C HIS A 54 -4.21 9.74 29.45
N GLU A 55 -3.82 9.58 28.19
CA GLU A 55 -2.86 8.58 27.76
C GLU A 55 -1.46 9.17 27.88
N ASP A 56 -0.66 8.63 28.79
CA ASP A 56 0.68 9.13 29.14
C ASP A 56 1.69 8.85 28.01
N GLY A 57 1.47 9.49 26.85
CA GLY A 57 2.27 9.37 25.64
C GLY A 57 1.83 8.32 24.63
N GLU A 58 0.69 7.65 24.76
CA GLU A 58 0.28 6.57 23.83
C GLU A 58 -0.90 6.90 22.89
N ALA A 59 -1.45 8.11 23.01
CA ALA A 59 -2.57 8.56 22.20
C ALA A 59 -2.31 8.42 20.71
N ALA A 60 -3.22 7.76 19.99
CA ALA A 60 -3.09 7.51 18.55
C ALA A 60 -4.26 8.13 17.78
N LEU A 61 -3.95 8.86 16.71
CA LEU A 61 -4.95 9.21 15.71
C LEU A 61 -5.10 8.04 14.73
N PRO A 62 -6.30 7.85 14.13
CA PRO A 62 -6.48 6.81 13.11
C PRO A 62 -5.53 7.03 11.92
N ASP A 63 -4.74 6.01 11.58
CA ASP A 63 -3.83 6.07 10.43
C ASP A 63 -4.57 6.18 9.09
N LEU A 64 -5.84 5.76 9.04
CA LEU A 64 -6.74 5.94 7.90
C LEU A 64 -6.86 7.41 7.45
N LEU A 65 -6.58 8.37 8.35
CA LEU A 65 -6.51 9.79 8.01
C LEU A 65 -5.41 10.12 6.98
N LEU A 66 -4.38 9.28 6.87
CA LEU A 66 -3.27 9.47 5.93
C LEU A 66 -3.61 9.03 4.50
N TRP A 67 -4.68 8.27 4.30
CA TRP A 67 -4.94 7.54 3.05
C TRP A 67 -6.12 8.10 2.24
N ASP A 68 -6.32 9.41 2.29
CA ASP A 68 -7.19 10.11 1.33
C ASP A 68 -6.46 10.32 -0.02
N GLU A 69 -7.13 10.94 -0.99
CA GLU A 69 -6.55 11.17 -2.32
C GLU A 69 -5.25 11.98 -2.27
N LYS A 70 -5.17 13.00 -1.40
CA LYS A 70 -3.97 13.84 -1.25
C LYS A 70 -2.84 13.05 -0.60
N GLY A 71 -3.14 12.30 0.46
CA GLY A 71 -2.18 11.48 1.18
C GLY A 71 -1.58 10.39 0.30
N LEU A 72 -2.38 9.77 -0.57
CA LEU A 72 -1.87 8.85 -1.57
C LEU A 72 -0.88 9.49 -2.54
N ARG A 73 -1.14 10.72 -3.00
CA ARG A 73 -0.19 11.43 -3.87
C ARG A 73 1.13 11.72 -3.13
N TYR A 74 1.07 12.19 -1.89
CA TYR A 74 2.28 12.41 -1.09
C TYR A 74 3.03 11.11 -0.83
N PHE A 75 2.33 10.03 -0.52
CA PHE A 75 2.96 8.72 -0.32
C PHE A 75 3.61 8.23 -1.61
N GLU A 76 2.96 8.41 -2.75
CA GLU A 76 3.55 8.10 -4.05
C GLU A 76 4.86 8.88 -4.25
N GLU A 77 4.89 10.19 -3.99
CA GLU A 77 6.11 11.00 -4.07
C GLU A 77 7.21 10.47 -3.14
N VAL A 78 6.86 10.11 -1.89
CA VAL A 78 7.78 9.47 -0.93
C VAL A 78 8.42 8.22 -1.52
N THR A 79 7.68 7.39 -2.26
CA THR A 79 8.20 6.14 -2.85
C THR A 79 9.28 6.35 -3.93
N TYR A 80 9.44 7.57 -4.45
CA TYR A 80 10.52 7.91 -5.39
C TYR A 80 11.74 8.52 -4.68
N THR A 81 11.65 8.83 -3.39
CA THR A 81 12.76 9.44 -2.66
C THR A 81 13.88 8.44 -2.39
N PRO A 82 15.16 8.82 -2.50
CA PRO A 82 16.29 7.94 -2.17
C PRO A 82 16.30 7.48 -0.71
N SER A 83 15.73 8.27 0.20
CA SER A 83 15.60 7.93 1.62
C SER A 83 14.60 6.80 1.88
N TYR A 84 13.63 6.58 0.99
CA TYR A 84 12.63 5.52 1.11
C TYR A 84 13.03 4.30 0.26
N TYR A 85 14.04 3.58 0.74
CA TYR A 85 14.66 2.49 -0.03
C TYR A 85 13.71 1.32 -0.36
N LEU A 86 12.69 1.07 0.46
CA LEU A 86 11.80 -0.10 0.40
C LEU A 86 11.19 -0.33 -1.00
N THR A 87 10.69 0.71 -1.66
CA THR A 87 10.06 0.56 -2.98
C THR A 87 11.07 0.15 -4.05
N ASN A 88 12.29 0.68 -4.00
CA ASN A 88 13.31 0.36 -4.97
C ASN A 88 13.89 -1.04 -4.74
N GLU A 89 14.03 -1.47 -3.47
CA GLU A 89 14.43 -2.85 -3.16
C GLU A 89 13.41 -3.86 -3.67
N GLU A 90 12.13 -3.61 -3.45
CA GLU A 90 11.04 -4.47 -3.92
C GLU A 90 11.03 -4.57 -5.45
N ILE A 91 11.09 -3.43 -6.15
CA ILE A 91 11.20 -3.40 -7.62
C ILE A 91 12.46 -4.13 -8.10
N GLY A 92 13.59 -3.92 -7.43
CA GLY A 92 14.86 -4.56 -7.78
C GLY A 92 14.83 -6.07 -7.60
N LEU A 93 14.13 -6.60 -6.59
CA LEU A 93 13.90 -8.03 -6.44
C LEU A 93 12.94 -8.57 -7.49
N LEU A 94 11.82 -7.87 -7.74
CA LEU A 94 10.85 -8.27 -8.77
C LEU A 94 11.52 -8.36 -10.14
N GLU A 95 12.30 -7.36 -10.57
CA GLU A 95 12.97 -7.41 -11.88
C GLU A 95 13.99 -8.56 -11.98
N ARG A 96 14.74 -8.81 -10.90
CA ARG A 96 15.74 -9.89 -10.85
C ARG A 96 15.11 -11.28 -10.90
N HIS A 97 13.97 -11.45 -10.24
CA HIS A 97 13.37 -12.76 -9.97
C HIS A 97 12.03 -13.00 -10.68
N LYS A 98 11.55 -12.07 -11.52
CA LYS A 98 10.21 -12.15 -12.15
C LYS A 98 9.94 -13.50 -12.81
N TYR A 99 10.86 -14.05 -13.58
CA TYR A 99 10.67 -15.34 -14.25
C TYR A 99 10.55 -16.50 -13.26
N GLN A 100 11.36 -16.51 -12.21
CA GLN A 100 11.28 -17.52 -11.14
C GLN A 100 9.93 -17.42 -10.42
N ILE A 101 9.49 -16.20 -10.10
CA ILE A 101 8.19 -15.97 -9.45
C ILE A 101 7.04 -16.48 -10.33
N VAL A 102 6.99 -16.10 -11.61
CA VAL A 102 5.88 -16.48 -12.50
C VAL A 102 5.89 -17.95 -12.90
N GLU A 103 7.00 -18.67 -12.74
CA GLU A 103 7.02 -20.14 -12.92
C GLU A 103 6.07 -20.85 -11.94
N HIS A 104 5.85 -20.27 -10.76
CA HIS A 104 4.90 -20.76 -9.76
C HIS A 104 3.43 -20.41 -10.06
N ILE A 105 3.16 -19.67 -11.14
CA ILE A 105 1.82 -19.24 -11.54
C ILE A 105 1.37 -20.04 -12.77
N PRO A 106 0.49 -21.04 -12.61
CA PRO A 106 -0.09 -21.76 -13.74
C PRO A 106 -0.87 -20.84 -14.69
N SER A 107 -0.91 -21.19 -15.97
CA SER A 107 -1.81 -20.53 -16.92
C SER A 107 -3.26 -20.81 -16.51
N GLY A 108 -4.12 -19.80 -16.63
CA GLY A 108 -5.50 -19.81 -16.15
C GLY A 108 -5.66 -19.46 -14.67
N SER A 109 -4.60 -19.00 -14.00
CA SER A 109 -4.68 -18.55 -12.61
C SER A 109 -5.34 -17.18 -12.48
N MET A 110 -5.91 -16.95 -11.30
CA MET A 110 -6.39 -15.64 -10.86
C MET A 110 -5.29 -14.95 -10.04
N LEU A 111 -4.91 -13.73 -10.43
CA LEU A 111 -3.97 -12.90 -9.70
C LEU A 111 -4.73 -11.81 -8.95
N VAL A 112 -4.64 -11.79 -7.62
CA VAL A 112 -5.30 -10.79 -6.77
C VAL A 112 -4.25 -9.92 -6.09
N GLU A 113 -4.24 -8.62 -6.40
CA GLU A 113 -3.38 -7.64 -5.72
C GLU A 113 -4.16 -6.85 -4.67
N LEU A 114 -3.74 -7.01 -3.42
CA LEU A 114 -4.29 -6.29 -2.28
C LEU A 114 -3.55 -4.94 -2.13
N GLY A 115 -4.18 -3.87 -2.63
CA GLY A 115 -3.63 -2.52 -2.61
C GLY A 115 -2.67 -2.23 -3.76
N SER A 116 -3.23 -2.02 -4.95
CA SER A 116 -2.47 -1.82 -6.20
C SER A 116 -1.60 -0.58 -6.30
N GLY A 117 -1.88 0.46 -5.51
CA GLY A 117 -1.21 1.75 -5.65
C GLY A 117 -1.20 2.23 -7.12
N ASN A 118 -0.02 2.52 -7.67
CA ASN A 118 0.17 2.95 -9.06
C ASN A 118 0.69 1.83 -10.00
N LEU A 119 0.43 0.56 -9.70
CA LEU A 119 0.70 -0.60 -10.59
C LEU A 119 2.17 -0.82 -11.03
N ARG A 120 3.12 -0.02 -10.52
CA ARG A 120 4.54 -0.05 -10.91
C ARG A 120 5.19 -1.41 -10.70
N LYS A 121 4.80 -2.09 -9.61
CA LYS A 121 5.36 -3.36 -9.17
C LYS A 121 4.73 -4.54 -9.90
N ILE A 122 3.39 -4.59 -9.91
CA ILE A 122 2.65 -5.71 -10.51
C ILE A 122 2.88 -5.81 -12.01
N ARG A 123 3.09 -4.68 -12.69
CA ARG A 123 3.41 -4.65 -14.12
C ARG A 123 4.61 -5.54 -14.47
N ILE A 124 5.63 -5.60 -13.60
CA ILE A 124 6.83 -6.42 -13.81
C ILE A 124 6.47 -7.91 -13.91
N LEU A 125 5.53 -8.38 -13.08
CA LEU A 125 5.07 -9.77 -13.09
C LEU A 125 4.10 -10.03 -14.26
N LEU A 126 3.21 -9.08 -14.57
CA LEU A 126 2.28 -9.19 -15.70
C LEU A 126 3.03 -9.26 -17.04
N GLU A 127 4.08 -8.45 -17.22
CA GLU A 127 4.95 -8.51 -18.41
C GLU A 127 5.67 -9.86 -18.50
N ALA A 128 6.20 -10.40 -17.39
CA ALA A 128 6.83 -11.71 -17.38
C ALA A 128 5.86 -12.87 -17.67
N LEU A 129 4.60 -12.76 -17.23
CA LEU A 129 3.55 -13.73 -17.57
C LEU A 129 3.23 -13.70 -19.07
N ASP A 130 3.08 -12.51 -19.65
CA ASP A 130 2.80 -12.32 -21.09
C ASP A 130 3.95 -12.86 -21.96
N GLU A 131 5.20 -12.55 -21.60
CA GLU A 131 6.40 -13.05 -22.30
C GLU A 131 6.49 -14.59 -22.31
N LEU A 132 6.00 -15.25 -21.25
CA LEU A 132 5.95 -16.71 -21.15
C LEU A 132 4.67 -17.33 -21.73
N GLY A 133 3.75 -16.51 -22.26
CA GLY A 133 2.47 -16.97 -22.81
C GLY A 133 1.54 -17.56 -21.75
N ARG A 134 1.58 -17.05 -20.51
CA ARG A 134 0.73 -17.50 -19.40
C ARG A 134 -0.45 -16.56 -19.24
N GLU A 135 -1.63 -17.04 -19.57
CA GLU A 135 -2.87 -16.28 -19.41
C GLU A 135 -3.28 -16.23 -17.93
N VAL A 136 -3.64 -15.06 -17.42
CA VAL A 136 -4.16 -14.87 -16.05
C VAL A 136 -5.30 -13.87 -16.04
N ASP A 137 -6.24 -14.04 -15.11
CA ASP A 137 -7.22 -13.01 -14.78
C ASP A 137 -6.69 -12.16 -13.61
N TYR A 138 -6.47 -10.87 -13.86
CA TYR A 138 -5.92 -9.96 -12.85
C TYR A 138 -7.01 -9.09 -12.20
N PHE A 139 -7.08 -9.16 -10.87
CA PHE A 139 -7.98 -8.38 -10.04
C PHE A 139 -7.16 -7.56 -9.05
N THR A 140 -7.60 -6.33 -8.81
CA THR A 140 -7.05 -5.51 -7.74
C THR A 140 -8.16 -4.96 -6.86
N SER A 141 -7.88 -4.90 -5.56
CA SER A 141 -8.64 -4.08 -4.64
C SER A 141 -8.01 -2.68 -4.61
N PRO A 142 -8.59 -1.67 -5.30
CA PRO A 142 -8.19 -0.30 -5.09
C PRO A 142 -8.63 0.09 -3.67
N TRP A 143 -7.69 0.29 -2.75
CA TRP A 143 -8.03 0.91 -1.48
C TRP A 143 -8.60 2.32 -1.70
N ILE A 144 -8.30 3.00 -2.82
CA ILE A 144 -8.92 4.25 -3.29
C ILE A 144 -8.98 4.24 -4.83
N SER A 145 -9.99 4.88 -5.42
CA SER A 145 -10.14 5.12 -6.87
C SER A 145 -8.82 5.52 -7.55
N PRO A 146 -8.57 5.09 -8.79
CA PRO A 146 -7.37 5.48 -9.54
C PRO A 146 -7.24 7.00 -9.57
N ILE A 147 -6.04 7.51 -9.24
CA ILE A 147 -5.70 8.94 -9.25
C ILE A 147 -5.93 9.45 -10.69
N PRO A 148 -6.94 10.32 -10.94
CA PRO A 148 -7.15 10.86 -12.28
C PRO A 148 -5.98 11.79 -12.63
N ASN A 149 -5.30 11.51 -13.74
CA ASN A 149 -4.20 12.30 -14.32
C ASN A 149 -2.80 12.12 -13.71
N SER A 150 -2.28 10.89 -13.65
CA SER A 150 -0.83 10.62 -13.51
C SER A 150 -0.01 10.97 -14.77
N ASN A 151 -0.37 12.05 -15.48
CA ASN A 151 0.53 12.64 -16.47
C ASN A 151 1.70 13.24 -15.69
N GLY A 152 2.78 12.47 -15.59
CA GLY A 152 4.00 12.75 -14.83
C GLY A 152 4.42 14.21 -14.91
N HIS A 153 3.94 15.00 -13.95
CA HIS A 153 4.50 16.30 -13.65
C HIS A 153 5.61 16.03 -12.64
N LEU A 154 6.85 16.11 -13.12
CA LEU A 154 8.02 16.26 -12.27
C LEU A 154 7.85 17.56 -11.46
N VAL A 155 7.24 17.46 -10.28
CA VAL A 155 7.26 18.52 -9.28
C VAL A 155 8.62 18.43 -8.58
N ARG A 156 9.35 19.56 -8.53
CA ARG A 156 10.65 19.62 -7.85
C ARG A 156 10.45 19.43 -6.34
N CYS A 157 11.02 18.36 -5.78
CA CYS A 157 11.16 18.12 -4.33
C CYS A 157 11.74 19.35 -3.63
N HIS A 158 11.03 19.90 -2.63
CA HIS A 158 11.56 20.84 -1.65
C HIS A 158 10.97 20.52 -0.27
N ARG A 159 11.83 20.13 0.69
CA ARG A 159 11.57 19.85 2.12
C ARG A 159 10.54 18.76 2.43
N ASP A 160 11.08 17.57 2.73
CA ASP A 160 10.50 16.42 3.43
C ASP A 160 9.07 16.01 3.01
N ASP A 161 8.94 15.42 1.82
CA ASP A 161 7.68 14.85 1.30
C ASP A 161 7.01 13.88 2.30
N SER A 162 7.80 13.16 3.11
CA SER A 162 7.30 12.33 4.23
C SER A 162 6.59 13.15 5.30
N CYS A 163 7.07 14.35 5.61
CA CYS A 163 6.42 15.25 6.56
C CYS A 163 5.08 15.75 6.01
N MET A 164 5.02 16.05 4.70
CA MET A 164 3.76 16.42 4.03
C MET A 164 2.73 15.29 4.05
N PHE A 165 3.16 14.05 3.79
CA PHE A 165 2.32 12.86 3.91
C PHE A 165 1.72 12.73 5.32
N ILE A 166 2.55 12.85 6.36
CA ILE A 166 2.07 12.73 7.74
C ILE A 166 1.18 13.93 8.11
N LYS A 167 1.58 15.18 7.82
CA LYS A 167 0.75 16.37 8.11
C LYS A 167 -0.60 16.35 7.40
N ASN A 168 -0.72 15.67 6.27
CA ASN A 168 -2.00 15.48 5.59
C ASN A 168 -3.04 14.78 6.48
N GLY A 169 -2.63 13.92 7.42
CA GLY A 169 -3.55 13.32 8.38
C GLY A 169 -4.30 14.35 9.24
N LEU A 170 -3.63 15.45 9.62
CA LEU A 170 -4.26 16.55 10.37
C LEU A 170 -5.18 17.39 9.48
N VAL A 171 -4.82 17.59 8.20
CA VAL A 171 -5.70 18.22 7.21
C VAL A 171 -6.99 17.40 7.08
N ARG A 172 -6.86 16.08 6.91
CA ARG A 172 -7.99 15.18 6.77
C ARG A 172 -8.84 15.13 8.05
N ALA A 173 -8.22 15.20 9.22
CA ALA A 173 -8.94 15.29 10.49
C ALA A 173 -9.84 16.53 10.55
N ASN A 174 -9.34 17.70 10.12
CA ASN A 174 -10.15 18.93 10.03
C ASN A 174 -11.33 18.76 9.04
N GLU A 175 -11.10 18.14 7.88
CA GLU A 175 -12.15 17.86 6.89
C GLU A 175 -13.26 16.98 7.48
N ILE A 176 -12.91 15.90 8.19
CA ILE A 176 -13.86 14.95 8.81
C ILE A 176 -14.63 15.58 9.98
N MET A 177 -13.95 16.40 10.79
CA MET A 177 -14.59 17.11 11.89
C MET A 177 -15.52 18.22 11.42
N GLY A 178 -15.31 18.76 10.21
CA GLY A 178 -16.09 19.84 9.62
C GLY A 178 -15.72 21.22 10.15
N HIS A 179 -14.60 21.34 10.86
CA HIS A 179 -14.03 22.61 11.32
C HIS A 179 -12.51 22.47 11.50
N GLU A 180 -11.81 23.59 11.59
CA GLU A 180 -10.37 23.62 11.86
C GLU A 180 -10.11 23.30 13.34
N ALA A 181 -9.80 22.04 13.64
CA ALA A 181 -9.42 21.57 14.98
C ALA A 181 -7.89 21.58 15.16
N PHE A 182 -7.15 21.31 14.09
CA PHE A 182 -5.69 21.26 14.04
C PHE A 182 -5.16 22.42 13.21
N ASP A 183 -4.51 23.40 13.86
CA ASP A 183 -3.69 24.42 13.20
C ASP A 183 -2.31 23.83 12.88
N LEU A 184 -2.06 23.51 11.62
CA LEU A 184 -0.87 22.80 11.12
C LEU A 184 0.47 23.47 11.49
N ASP A 185 0.49 24.78 11.75
CA ASP A 185 1.70 25.51 12.13
C ASP A 185 2.09 25.29 13.60
N LEU A 186 1.13 24.81 14.41
CA LEU A 186 1.34 24.44 15.80
C LEU A 186 1.73 22.97 15.97
N TRP A 187 1.74 22.17 14.90
CA TRP A 187 2.07 20.75 14.95
C TRP A 187 3.34 20.40 14.18
N ASP A 188 4.29 19.78 14.86
CA ASP A 188 5.47 19.17 14.28
C ASP A 188 5.25 17.67 14.05
N VAL A 189 6.03 17.10 13.13
CA VAL A 189 6.08 15.66 12.85
C VAL A 189 7.47 15.16 13.15
N GLN A 190 7.57 14.04 13.86
CA GLN A 190 8.85 13.41 14.13
C GLN A 190 8.77 11.89 14.02
N GLY A 191 9.77 11.31 13.37
CA GLY A 191 10.01 9.88 13.33
C GLY A 191 10.86 9.40 14.49
N VAL A 192 10.47 8.27 15.10
CA VAL A 192 11.19 7.65 16.21
C VAL A 192 11.30 6.15 15.94
N TRP A 193 12.53 5.63 16.05
CA TRP A 193 12.75 4.19 16.11
C TRP A 193 12.44 3.67 17.51
N ASP A 194 11.53 2.72 17.58
CA ASP A 194 11.17 1.95 18.76
C ASP A 194 11.86 0.59 18.67
N ALA A 195 13.00 0.47 19.35
CA ALA A 195 13.80 -0.75 19.36
C ALA A 195 13.15 -1.90 20.15
N GLU A 196 12.27 -1.59 21.11
CA GLU A 196 11.58 -2.60 21.92
C GLU A 196 10.53 -3.33 21.08
N ASN A 197 9.80 -2.60 20.25
CA ASN A 197 8.75 -3.15 19.39
C ASN A 197 9.16 -3.34 17.92
N GLY A 198 10.44 -3.15 17.59
CA GLY A 198 10.98 -3.28 16.23
C GLY A 198 10.22 -2.43 15.21
N SER A 199 9.91 -1.16 15.53
CA SER A 199 9.05 -0.33 14.68
C SER A 199 9.58 1.08 14.47
N HIS A 200 9.34 1.63 13.28
CA HIS A 200 9.52 3.04 13.01
C HIS A 200 8.16 3.75 13.11
N ASN A 201 8.06 4.65 14.06
CA ASN A 201 6.81 5.32 14.43
C ASN A 201 6.88 6.80 14.04
N GLN A 202 5.78 7.34 13.52
CA GLN A 202 5.63 8.77 13.24
C GLN A 202 4.65 9.35 14.24
N TYR A 203 4.98 10.51 14.80
CA TYR A 203 4.16 11.18 15.80
C TYR A 203 3.93 12.65 15.43
N TYR A 204 2.77 13.17 15.82
CA TYR A 204 2.48 14.60 15.89
C TYR A 204 2.84 15.15 17.27
N PHE A 205 3.44 16.35 17.30
CA PHE A 205 3.81 17.06 18.52
C PHE A 205 3.27 18.49 18.49
N PRO A 206 2.51 18.93 19.50
CA PRO A 206 2.09 20.31 19.58
C PRO A 206 3.23 21.19 20.13
N ARG A 207 3.53 22.28 19.42
CA ARG A 207 4.60 23.25 19.77
C ARG A 207 4.29 24.05 21.04
N SER A 208 3.02 24.16 21.38
CA SER A 208 2.51 24.81 22.59
C SER A 208 1.32 24.01 23.11
N ASN A 209 0.77 24.39 24.27
CA ASN A 209 -0.52 23.84 24.68
C ASN A 209 -1.57 24.22 23.62
N VAL A 210 -2.40 23.26 23.22
CA VAL A 210 -3.44 23.43 22.20
C VAL A 210 -4.77 22.89 22.70
N ASN A 211 -5.88 23.51 22.25
CA ASN A 211 -7.22 23.05 22.56
C ASN A 211 -7.76 22.26 21.36
N LEU A 212 -7.85 20.93 21.51
CA LEU A 212 -8.44 20.05 20.51
C LEU A 212 -9.86 19.66 20.93
N ALA A 213 -10.85 20.24 20.25
CA ALA A 213 -12.27 19.95 20.47
C ALA A 213 -12.72 20.04 21.95
N GLY A 214 -12.21 21.03 22.69
CA GLY A 214 -12.49 21.24 24.11
C GLY A 214 -11.53 20.54 25.07
N ASN A 215 -10.59 19.75 24.57
CA ASN A 215 -9.58 19.04 25.37
C ASN A 215 -8.24 19.76 25.30
N MET A 216 -7.65 20.04 26.46
CA MET A 216 -6.32 20.64 26.53
C MET A 216 -5.26 19.58 26.29
N ILE A 217 -4.44 19.76 25.25
CA ILE A 217 -3.27 18.94 24.95
C ILE A 217 -2.03 19.75 25.31
N SER A 218 -1.18 19.20 26.18
CA SER A 218 0.03 19.87 26.65
C SER A 218 1.14 19.85 25.60
N SER A 219 1.94 20.91 25.53
CA SER A 219 3.19 20.91 24.76
C SER A 219 4.10 19.80 25.29
N GLY A 220 4.39 18.80 24.47
CA GLY A 220 5.14 17.60 24.87
C GLY A 220 4.33 16.30 24.80
N THR A 221 3.00 16.35 24.71
CA THR A 221 2.19 15.19 24.36
C THR A 221 2.55 14.74 22.93
N LYS A 222 2.80 13.44 22.74
CA LYS A 222 2.98 12.84 21.41
C LYS A 222 1.68 12.15 21.00
N LEU A 223 1.23 12.38 19.76
CA LEU A 223 0.11 11.65 19.17
C LEU A 223 0.65 10.75 18.06
N LEU A 224 0.48 9.43 18.18
CA LEU A 224 0.89 8.48 17.15
C LEU A 224 0.08 8.72 15.87
N ALA A 225 0.78 8.91 14.75
CA ALA A 225 0.21 9.08 13.43
C ALA A 225 0.15 7.76 12.67
N VAL A 226 1.26 7.01 12.67
CA VAL A 226 1.37 5.70 12.03
C VAL A 226 2.53 4.92 12.63
N LYS A 227 2.37 3.60 12.70
CA LYS A 227 3.37 2.64 13.15
C LYS A 227 3.76 1.72 12.00
N SER A 228 5.06 1.56 11.75
CA SER A 228 5.58 0.65 10.72
C SER A 228 6.53 -0.36 11.36
N HIS A 229 6.05 -1.58 11.55
CA HIS A 229 6.86 -2.69 12.05
C HIS A 229 7.93 -3.12 11.03
N LYS A 230 9.06 -3.56 11.57
CA LYS A 230 10.14 -4.24 10.85
C LYS A 230 10.24 -5.64 11.44
N TYR A 231 10.38 -6.62 10.56
CA TYR A 231 10.33 -8.02 10.92
C TYR A 231 11.67 -8.65 10.61
N ASP A 232 12.23 -9.33 11.59
CA ASP A 232 13.38 -10.19 11.36
C ASP A 232 12.96 -11.59 10.88
N ALA A 233 13.91 -12.52 10.82
CA ALA A 233 13.65 -13.88 10.37
C ALA A 233 12.76 -14.67 11.35
N GLU A 234 12.90 -14.46 12.66
CA GLU A 234 12.11 -15.16 13.69
C GLU A 234 10.67 -14.65 13.73
N ASP A 235 10.50 -13.32 13.60
CA ASP A 235 9.19 -12.69 13.45
C ASP A 235 8.46 -13.24 12.23
N ARG A 236 9.15 -13.30 11.08
CA ARG A 236 8.59 -13.80 9.82
C ARG A 236 8.14 -15.25 9.94
N GLU A 237 8.97 -16.12 10.50
CA GLU A 237 8.63 -17.53 10.71
C GLU A 237 7.38 -17.65 11.59
N THR A 238 7.32 -16.84 12.65
CA THR A 238 6.19 -16.83 13.59
C THR A 238 4.90 -16.32 12.95
N LEU A 239 4.97 -15.26 12.14
CA LEU A 239 3.83 -14.76 11.38
C LEU A 239 3.30 -15.81 10.41
N CYS A 240 4.18 -16.43 9.61
CA CYS A 240 3.78 -17.46 8.65
C CYS A 240 3.12 -18.64 9.37
N ARG A 241 3.76 -19.17 10.41
CA ARG A 241 3.26 -20.30 11.20
C ARG A 241 1.90 -20.01 11.82
N THR A 242 1.73 -18.83 12.43
CA THR A 242 0.48 -18.43 13.08
C THR A 242 -0.66 -18.23 12.07
N ALA A 243 -0.33 -17.78 10.85
CA ALA A 243 -1.27 -17.69 9.74
C ALA A 243 -1.59 -19.04 9.07
N GLY A 244 -0.99 -20.15 9.53
CA GLY A 244 -1.14 -21.45 8.90
C GLY A 244 -0.48 -21.54 7.52
N LEU A 245 0.51 -20.69 7.25
CA LEU A 245 1.28 -20.62 6.01
C LEU A 245 2.69 -21.19 6.20
N GLN A 246 3.27 -21.70 5.13
CA GLN A 246 4.68 -22.12 5.07
C GLN A 246 5.37 -21.42 3.90
N GLU A 247 6.63 -21.05 4.12
CA GLU A 247 7.52 -20.50 3.08
C GLU A 247 7.82 -21.58 2.03
N GLU A 248 7.56 -21.26 0.77
CA GLU A 248 7.88 -22.10 -0.38
C GLU A 248 9.14 -21.62 -1.10
N ASP A 249 9.30 -20.30 -1.23
CA ASP A 249 10.51 -19.66 -1.74
C ASP A 249 10.69 -18.26 -1.13
N CYS A 250 11.91 -17.73 -1.18
CA CYS A 250 12.28 -16.44 -0.61
C CYS A 250 13.38 -15.76 -1.44
N TRP A 251 13.16 -14.48 -1.76
CA TRP A 251 14.12 -13.63 -2.43
C TRP A 251 14.47 -12.43 -1.55
N ALA A 252 15.75 -12.31 -1.19
CA ALA A 252 16.24 -11.28 -0.29
C ALA A 252 17.12 -10.25 -1.00
N SER A 253 16.98 -8.99 -0.63
CA SER A 253 17.91 -7.91 -0.99
C SER A 253 19.15 -7.92 -0.08
N ASP A 254 20.16 -7.12 -0.45
CA ASP A 254 21.33 -6.87 0.39
C ASP A 254 21.01 -6.00 1.64
N THR A 255 19.79 -5.45 1.72
CA THR A 255 19.31 -4.59 2.83
C THR A 255 18.26 -5.27 3.71
N ASP A 256 18.21 -6.61 3.71
CA ASP A 256 17.26 -7.43 4.46
C ASP A 256 15.77 -7.21 4.11
N TYR A 257 15.46 -6.58 2.97
CA TYR A 257 14.13 -6.66 2.36
C TYR A 257 13.90 -8.06 1.76
N ASN A 258 12.72 -8.65 1.97
CA ASN A 258 12.39 -10.00 1.52
C ASN A 258 11.06 -10.03 0.74
N LEU A 259 11.03 -10.78 -0.35
CA LEU A 259 9.82 -11.25 -1.02
C LEU A 259 9.64 -12.74 -0.73
N LEU A 260 8.45 -13.13 -0.29
CA LEU A 260 8.14 -14.51 0.08
C LEU A 260 7.08 -15.07 -0.86
N LEU A 261 7.30 -16.31 -1.30
CA LEU A 261 6.25 -17.15 -1.83
C LEU A 261 5.76 -18.05 -0.70
N LEU A 262 4.47 -17.95 -0.36
CA LEU A 262 3.86 -18.69 0.74
C LEU A 262 2.77 -19.64 0.23
N LYS A 263 2.60 -20.77 0.90
CA LYS A 263 1.48 -21.71 0.66
C LYS A 263 0.81 -22.15 1.95
N PRO A 264 -0.47 -22.59 1.91
CA PRO A 264 -1.13 -23.16 3.07
C PRO A 264 -0.39 -24.39 3.62
N THR A 265 -0.39 -24.54 4.94
CA THR A 265 0.05 -25.77 5.62
C THR A 265 -0.98 -26.88 5.45
N ARG A 266 -0.55 -28.15 5.45
CA ARG A 266 -1.48 -29.29 5.26
C ARG A 266 -2.59 -29.36 6.32
N SER A 267 -2.38 -28.80 7.51
CA SER A 267 -3.36 -28.71 8.59
C SER A 267 -4.47 -27.68 8.35
N SER A 268 -4.21 -26.59 7.62
CA SER A 268 -5.23 -25.56 7.37
C SER A 268 -6.22 -25.94 6.26
N LEU A 269 -5.88 -26.94 5.44
CA LEU A 269 -6.75 -27.44 4.37
C LEU A 269 -7.76 -28.49 4.88
N SER A 270 -7.50 -29.15 6.01
CA SER A 270 -8.39 -30.17 6.58
C SER A 270 -9.56 -29.63 7.39
N GLU A 271 -9.55 -28.36 7.80
CA GLU A 271 -10.67 -27.75 8.53
C GLU A 271 -11.77 -27.18 7.61
N ASN A 272 -11.50 -27.04 6.30
CA ASN A 272 -12.42 -26.39 5.35
C ASN A 272 -12.97 -27.31 4.25
N MET A 273 -12.80 -28.64 4.36
CA MET A 273 -13.39 -29.59 3.41
C MET A 273 -14.34 -30.56 4.14
N PHE A 274 -15.62 -30.48 3.75
CA PHE A 274 -16.77 -31.36 4.04
C PHE A 274 -17.61 -31.05 5.29
N HIS A 275 -18.50 -30.06 5.15
CA HIS A 275 -19.90 -30.25 5.53
C HIS A 275 -20.76 -30.28 4.25
N ASP A 276 -20.64 -31.37 3.49
CA ASP A 276 -21.70 -31.78 2.57
C ASP A 276 -22.68 -32.63 3.39
N ASP A 277 -23.64 -31.98 4.03
CA ASP A 277 -24.85 -32.64 4.52
C ASP A 277 -25.72 -33.00 3.31
N VAL A 278 -25.62 -34.27 2.88
CA VAL A 278 -26.68 -34.90 2.09
C VAL A 278 -27.49 -35.77 3.04
N SER A 279 -28.67 -35.24 3.37
CA SER A 279 -29.94 -35.88 3.78
C SER A 279 -29.96 -37.38 4.09
#